data_AF-H1YXU0-F1
#
_entry.id   AF-H1YXU0-F1
#
_cell.length_a   1.000
_cell.length_b   1.000
_cell.length_c   1.000
_cell.angle_alpha   90.00
_cell.angle_beta   90.00
_cell.angle_gamma   90.00
#
_symmetry.space_group_name_H-M   'P 1'
#
loop_
_entity.id
_entity.type
_entity.pdbx_description
1 polymer ?
#
loop_
_entity_poly.entity_id
_entity_poly.type
_entity_poly.pdbx_seq_one_letter_code
_entity_poly.pdbx_strand_id
1 'polypeptide(L)'
;MAGKKFYLKAFGILSVIIVMSVLAGGCTAQSGEDTITFKEAEDLIDQGSEKIFSIDWNRDNPENIRSQLSSAEVDFKIVFDSLSLINPDNFDESKEIYAMRAISCANLELISSLMDLANVIEHYNNADYFASTYEKYNWEMEIKTADSALASARNKLNSAITRLNGINMNEVPFDMQGEITGMKVQYSGLNRLMTNLAAEFSEALDN
;
A
#
# COMPACT_ATOMS: atom_id res chain seq x y z
N MET A 1 -23.70 -28.20 15.74
CA MET A 1 -22.31 -28.61 15.41
C MET A 1 -21.70 -27.86 14.20
N ALA A 2 -22.38 -26.85 13.61
CA ALA A 2 -21.83 -26.03 12.52
C ALA A 2 -20.75 -25.02 12.97
N GLY A 3 -20.86 -24.47 14.20
CA GLY A 3 -19.90 -23.47 14.70
C GLY A 3 -18.45 -23.97 14.77
N LYS A 4 -18.19 -25.20 15.24
CA LYS A 4 -16.82 -25.70 15.44
C LYS A 4 -15.98 -25.88 14.17
N LYS A 5 -16.60 -26.02 12.98
CA LYS A 5 -15.87 -26.08 11.70
C LYS A 5 -15.55 -24.68 11.15
N PHE A 6 -16.33 -23.66 11.53
CA PHE A 6 -16.14 -22.26 11.13
C PHE A 6 -14.92 -21.63 11.83
N TYR A 7 -14.78 -21.85 13.15
CA TYR A 7 -13.69 -21.28 13.96
C TYR A 7 -12.27 -21.76 13.62
N LEU A 8 -12.12 -22.93 12.98
CA LEU A 8 -10.80 -23.47 12.63
C LEU A 8 -10.25 -22.93 11.30
N LYS A 9 -11.09 -22.38 10.42
CA LYS A 9 -10.62 -21.81 9.14
C LYS A 9 -10.05 -20.40 9.32
N ALA A 10 -10.67 -19.57 10.17
CA ALA A 10 -10.22 -18.20 10.45
C ALA A 10 -8.76 -18.11 10.96
N PHE A 11 -8.32 -19.08 11.75
CA PHE A 11 -6.99 -19.09 12.36
C PHE A 11 -5.83 -19.42 11.38
N GLY A 12 -6.14 -19.96 10.20
CA GLY A 12 -5.13 -20.41 9.23
C GLY A 12 -4.82 -19.43 8.10
N ILE A 13 -5.55 -18.31 8.01
CA ILE A 13 -5.65 -17.51 6.78
C ILE A 13 -4.56 -16.45 6.63
N LEU A 14 -3.88 -16.06 7.71
CA LEU A 14 -2.91 -14.96 7.71
C LEU A 14 -1.46 -15.45 7.91
N SER A 15 -0.99 -16.41 7.08
CA SER A 15 0.31 -17.06 7.28
C SER A 15 1.09 -17.27 5.98
N VAL A 16 1.31 -16.23 5.17
CA VAL A 16 2.23 -16.32 4.01
C VAL A 16 3.00 -15.00 3.74
N ILE A 17 4.29 -14.97 4.17
CA ILE A 17 5.54 -14.46 3.51
C ILE A 17 5.52 -13.01 2.96
N ILE A 18 6.42 -12.05 3.28
CA ILE A 18 7.90 -12.01 3.18
C ILE A 18 8.46 -10.95 4.14
N VAL A 19 9.45 -11.36 4.95
CA VAL A 19 10.32 -10.47 5.72
C VAL A 19 11.49 -10.05 4.83
N MET A 20 11.63 -8.75 4.59
CA MET A 20 12.89 -8.14 4.21
C MET A 20 13.15 -6.96 5.14
N SER A 21 14.28 -7.03 5.85
CA SER A 21 14.76 -5.99 6.76
C SER A 21 16.01 -5.33 6.18
N VAL A 22 16.35 -4.19 6.78
CA VAL A 22 17.58 -3.36 6.75
C VAL A 22 17.66 -2.38 5.55
N LEU A 23 17.82 -1.06 5.71
CA LEU A 23 18.60 -0.28 6.70
C LEU A 23 17.98 1.10 7.00
N ALA A 24 17.85 1.39 8.29
CA ALA A 24 17.59 2.72 8.83
C ALA A 24 18.78 3.68 8.62
N GLY A 25 18.48 4.90 8.17
CA GLY A 25 19.45 5.99 8.05
C GLY A 25 18.82 7.38 8.17
N GLY A 26 18.71 7.87 9.42
CA GLY A 26 18.88 9.28 9.83
C GLY A 26 18.02 10.38 9.19
N CYS A 27 17.07 10.92 9.96
CA CYS A 27 16.46 12.23 9.72
C CYS A 27 17.48 13.37 9.78
N THR A 28 17.43 14.28 8.79
CA THR A 28 17.71 15.71 9.02
C THR A 28 16.65 16.55 8.33
N ALA A 29 16.06 17.47 9.09
CA ALA A 29 15.15 18.49 8.58
C ALA A 29 15.96 19.66 8.02
N GLN A 30 15.49 20.29 6.94
CA GLN A 30 15.85 21.67 6.68
C GLN A 30 14.65 22.47 6.15
N SER A 31 14.50 23.65 6.74
CA SER A 31 13.47 24.64 6.56
C SER A 31 13.92 25.72 5.56
N GLY A 32 12.96 26.27 4.81
CA GLY A 32 13.05 27.61 4.22
C GLY A 32 12.86 27.59 2.71
N GLU A 33 11.68 28.00 2.25
CA GLU A 33 11.30 28.38 0.86
C GLU A 33 11.66 27.50 -0.35
N ASP A 34 12.43 26.43 -0.19
CA ASP A 34 13.20 25.84 -1.29
C ASP A 34 12.55 24.59 -1.90
N THR A 35 12.50 24.57 -3.24
CA THR A 35 12.32 23.34 -4.03
C THR A 35 13.33 22.29 -3.57
N ILE A 36 12.86 21.08 -3.26
CA ILE A 36 13.74 19.96 -2.91
C ILE A 36 14.72 19.67 -4.06
N THR A 37 15.93 19.27 -3.72
CA THR A 37 16.90 18.74 -4.68
C THR A 37 16.48 17.35 -5.17
N PHE A 38 17.02 16.89 -6.31
CA PHE A 38 16.77 15.52 -6.79
C PHE A 38 17.18 14.45 -5.79
N LYS A 39 18.30 14.66 -5.08
CA LYS A 39 18.74 13.71 -4.07
C LYS A 39 17.76 13.63 -2.89
N GLU A 40 17.23 14.76 -2.44
CA GLU A 40 16.19 14.77 -1.40
C GLU A 40 14.89 14.13 -1.90
N ALA A 41 14.55 14.29 -3.18
CA ALA A 41 13.40 13.63 -3.77
C ALA A 41 13.54 12.10 -3.80
N GLU A 42 14.70 11.59 -4.21
CA GLU A 42 15.04 10.16 -4.13
C GLU A 42 14.97 9.65 -2.69
N ASP A 43 15.60 10.36 -1.75
CA ASP A 43 15.63 9.93 -0.35
C ASP A 43 14.21 9.88 0.26
N LEU A 44 13.32 10.80 -0.13
CA LEU A 44 11.91 10.77 0.28
C LEU A 44 11.13 9.63 -0.38
N ILE A 45 11.40 9.30 -1.65
CA ILE A 45 10.81 8.14 -2.33
C ILE A 45 11.23 6.85 -1.63
N ASP A 46 12.52 6.72 -1.30
CA ASP A 46 13.06 5.56 -0.60
C ASP A 46 12.47 5.43 0.80
N GLN A 47 12.40 6.52 1.57
CA GLN A 47 11.78 6.55 2.90
C GLN A 47 10.29 6.19 2.85
N GLY A 48 9.54 6.77 1.91
CA GLY A 48 8.12 6.46 1.72
C GLY A 48 7.91 5.00 1.37
N SER A 49 8.77 4.44 0.51
CA SER A 49 8.73 3.03 0.12
C SER A 49 9.08 2.11 1.30
N GLU A 50 10.12 2.43 2.06
CA GLU A 50 10.51 1.68 3.26
C GLU A 50 9.34 1.60 4.25
N LYS A 51 8.67 2.73 4.52
CA LYS A 51 7.49 2.78 5.41
C LYS A 51 6.32 1.92 4.93
N ILE A 52 6.12 1.77 3.63
CA ILE A 52 5.08 0.89 3.08
C ILE A 52 5.49 -0.58 3.26
N PHE A 53 6.72 -0.92 2.90
CA PHE A 53 7.17 -2.31 2.85
C PHE A 53 7.67 -2.85 4.20
N SER A 54 7.85 -2.00 5.20
CA SER A 54 8.14 -2.39 6.58
C SER A 54 6.90 -2.81 7.37
N ILE A 55 5.70 -2.55 6.86
CA ILE A 55 4.44 -2.89 7.54
C ILE A 55 4.34 -4.41 7.72
N ASP A 56 4.25 -4.87 8.96
CA ASP A 56 3.91 -6.26 9.26
C ASP A 56 2.39 -6.39 9.36
N TRP A 57 1.77 -6.64 8.22
CA TRP A 57 0.32 -6.81 8.07
C TRP A 57 -0.30 -7.87 8.98
N ASN A 58 0.52 -8.75 9.59
CA ASN A 58 0.03 -9.79 10.50
C ASN A 58 0.13 -9.43 11.98
N ARG A 59 0.95 -8.43 12.32
CA ARG A 59 1.29 -8.10 13.72
C ARG A 59 0.95 -6.67 14.09
N ASP A 60 1.02 -5.76 13.14
CA ASP A 60 0.74 -4.36 13.40
C ASP A 60 -0.76 -4.13 13.63
N ASN A 61 -1.08 -3.34 14.64
CA ASN A 61 -2.43 -2.81 14.83
C ASN A 61 -2.79 -1.93 13.62
N PRO A 62 -4.02 -2.03 13.06
CA PRO A 62 -4.53 -1.12 12.02
C PRO A 62 -4.20 0.37 12.22
N GLU A 63 -4.22 0.89 13.45
CA GLU A 63 -3.84 2.29 13.73
C GLU A 63 -2.35 2.56 13.43
N ASN A 64 -1.45 1.64 13.79
CA ASN A 64 -0.03 1.76 13.48
C ASN A 64 0.21 1.66 11.96
N ILE A 65 -0.50 0.75 11.29
CA ILE A 65 -0.47 0.61 9.83
C ILE A 65 -0.87 1.94 9.17
N ARG A 66 -2.02 2.52 9.56
CA ARG A 66 -2.49 3.80 9.04
C ARG A 66 -1.52 4.94 9.33
N SER A 67 -0.88 4.95 10.50
CA SER A 67 0.13 5.96 10.84
C SER A 67 1.35 5.88 9.92
N GLN A 68 1.87 4.67 9.66
CA GLN A 68 2.97 4.45 8.72
C GLN A 68 2.59 4.85 7.30
N LEU A 69 1.41 4.44 6.83
CA LEU A 69 0.89 4.79 5.52
C LEU A 69 0.67 6.30 5.35
N SER A 70 0.14 6.98 6.38
CA SER A 70 -0.04 8.44 6.37
C SER A 70 1.31 9.15 6.33
N SER A 71 2.32 8.63 7.02
CA SER A 71 3.67 9.19 6.95
C SER A 71 4.29 8.99 5.58
N ALA A 72 4.13 7.82 4.95
CA ALA A 72 4.58 7.57 3.58
C ALA A 72 3.87 8.49 2.58
N GLU A 73 2.56 8.73 2.77
CA GLU A 73 1.76 9.62 1.92
C GLU A 73 2.35 11.03 1.91
N VAL A 74 2.76 11.54 3.08
CA VAL A 74 3.40 12.85 3.20
C VAL A 74 4.69 12.91 2.39
N ASP A 75 5.55 11.89 2.49
CA ASP A 75 6.83 11.88 1.75
C ASP A 75 6.60 11.92 0.23
N PHE A 76 5.76 11.03 -0.30
CA PHE A 76 5.46 10.99 -1.73
C PHE A 76 4.76 12.24 -2.22
N LYS A 77 3.89 12.84 -1.39
CA LYS A 77 3.21 14.09 -1.72
C LYS A 77 4.19 15.26 -1.79
N ILE A 78 5.13 15.37 -0.86
CA ILE A 78 6.20 16.39 -0.91
C ILE A 78 6.95 16.26 -2.24
N VAL A 79 7.38 15.05 -2.59
CA VAL A 79 8.09 14.82 -3.87
C VAL A 79 7.24 15.21 -5.07
N PHE A 80 5.99 14.74 -5.12
CA PHE A 80 5.11 15.02 -6.26
C PHE A 80 4.83 16.53 -6.42
N ASP A 81 4.51 17.22 -5.32
CA ASP A 81 4.18 18.64 -5.32
C ASP A 81 5.42 19.49 -5.65
N SER A 82 6.56 19.21 -5.02
CA SER A 82 7.81 19.96 -5.26
C SER A 82 8.32 19.79 -6.70
N LEU A 83 8.41 18.56 -7.20
CA LEU A 83 8.87 18.31 -8.58
C LEU A 83 7.89 18.83 -9.65
N SER A 84 6.61 19.02 -9.31
CA SER A 84 5.63 19.63 -10.22
C SER A 84 5.83 21.14 -10.41
N LEU A 85 6.59 21.79 -9.52
CA LEU A 85 6.88 23.22 -9.56
C LEU A 85 8.23 23.54 -10.23
N ILE A 86 9.09 22.54 -10.42
CA ILE A 86 10.41 22.70 -11.04
C ILE A 86 10.26 22.81 -12.55
N ASN A 87 10.96 23.78 -13.15
CA ASN A 87 11.17 23.85 -14.58
C ASN A 87 12.54 23.23 -14.90
N PRO A 88 12.63 22.11 -15.64
CA PRO A 88 13.89 21.43 -15.89
C PRO A 88 14.84 22.31 -16.70
N ASP A 89 16.12 22.33 -16.32
CA ASP A 89 17.16 23.08 -17.04
C ASP A 89 17.60 22.34 -18.31
N ASN A 90 17.43 21.01 -18.36
CA ASN A 90 17.84 20.18 -19.47
C ASN A 90 16.93 18.96 -19.69
N PHE A 91 17.20 18.23 -20.78
CA PHE A 91 16.39 17.09 -21.19
C PHE A 91 16.48 15.89 -20.24
N ASP A 92 17.66 15.61 -19.69
CA ASP A 92 17.87 14.48 -18.78
C ASP A 92 17.15 14.73 -17.46
N GLU A 93 17.26 15.95 -16.94
CA GLU A 93 16.51 16.41 -15.76
C GLU A 93 15.00 16.34 -15.96
N SER A 94 14.50 16.71 -17.15
CA SER A 94 13.08 16.56 -17.47
C SER A 94 12.60 15.11 -17.39
N LYS A 95 13.46 14.14 -17.70
CA LYS A 95 13.13 12.71 -17.62
C LYS A 95 13.16 12.20 -16.17
N GLU A 96 14.13 12.64 -15.38
CA GLU A 96 14.20 12.34 -13.94
C GLU A 96 12.96 12.89 -13.21
N ILE A 97 12.61 14.16 -13.42
CA ILE A 97 11.37 14.77 -12.89
C ILE A 97 10.16 13.96 -13.29
N TYR A 98 10.04 13.58 -14.57
CA TYR A 98 8.94 12.76 -15.06
C TYR A 98 8.84 11.43 -14.31
N ALA A 99 9.95 10.69 -14.21
CA ALA A 99 9.99 9.37 -13.60
C ALA A 99 9.65 9.43 -12.10
N MET A 100 10.28 10.32 -11.34
CA MET A 100 10.03 10.48 -9.90
C MET A 100 8.58 10.90 -9.62
N ARG A 101 8.02 11.82 -10.41
CA ARG A 101 6.59 12.20 -10.27
C ARG A 101 5.67 11.03 -10.57
N ALA A 102 5.99 10.21 -11.57
CA ALA A 102 5.20 9.05 -11.92
C ALA A 102 5.24 7.97 -10.82
N ILE A 103 6.42 7.71 -10.24
CA ILE A 103 6.62 6.82 -9.10
C ILE A 103 5.81 7.31 -7.88
N SER A 104 6.00 8.57 -7.47
CA SER A 104 5.28 9.14 -6.33
C SER A 104 3.76 9.12 -6.53
N CYS A 105 3.28 9.44 -7.73
CA CYS A 105 1.85 9.37 -8.04
C CYS A 105 1.30 7.93 -7.95
N ALA A 106 2.04 6.94 -8.46
CA ALA A 106 1.64 5.53 -8.36
C ALA A 106 1.64 5.03 -6.91
N ASN A 107 2.56 5.50 -6.06
CA ASN A 107 2.62 5.16 -4.64
C ASN A 107 1.50 5.84 -3.83
N LEU A 108 1.12 7.08 -4.15
CA LEU A 108 -0.04 7.73 -3.52
C LEU A 108 -1.34 6.94 -3.76
N GLU A 109 -1.54 6.43 -4.98
CA GLU A 109 -2.70 5.56 -5.27
C GLU A 109 -2.62 4.20 -4.55
N LEU A 110 -1.41 3.62 -4.46
CA LEU A 110 -1.19 2.41 -3.67
C LEU A 110 -1.53 2.65 -2.20
N ILE A 111 -1.06 3.73 -1.60
CA ILE A 111 -1.34 4.04 -0.19
C ILE A 111 -2.84 4.12 0.05
N SER A 112 -3.60 4.75 -0.86
CA SER A 112 -5.06 4.81 -0.74
C SER A 112 -5.72 3.42 -0.74
N SER A 113 -5.17 2.47 -1.51
CA SER A 113 -5.59 1.07 -1.50
C SER A 113 -5.21 0.37 -0.19
N LEU A 114 -3.98 0.59 0.30
CA LEU A 114 -3.48 0.00 1.53
C LEU A 114 -4.21 0.51 2.78
N MET A 115 -4.67 1.77 2.78
CA MET A 115 -5.53 2.32 3.83
C MET A 115 -6.86 1.55 3.92
N ASP A 116 -7.46 1.22 2.78
CA ASP A 116 -8.67 0.40 2.76
C ASP A 116 -8.37 -1.03 3.23
N LEU A 117 -7.20 -1.57 2.88
CA LEU A 117 -6.76 -2.88 3.37
C LEU A 117 -6.58 -2.88 4.90
N ALA A 118 -6.11 -1.79 5.50
CA ALA A 118 -6.07 -1.65 6.97
C ALA A 118 -7.48 -1.70 7.58
N ASN A 119 -8.49 -1.13 6.91
CA ASN A 119 -9.89 -1.26 7.32
C ASN A 119 -10.37 -2.72 7.24
N VAL A 120 -9.97 -3.47 6.20
CA VAL A 120 -10.28 -4.91 6.09
C VAL A 120 -9.79 -5.66 7.34
N ILE A 121 -8.55 -5.40 7.77
CA ILE A 121 -7.95 -6.06 8.94
C ILE A 121 -8.70 -5.69 10.22
N GLU A 122 -9.05 -4.42 10.41
CA GLU A 122 -9.81 -3.99 11.59
C GLU A 122 -11.17 -4.69 11.68
N HIS A 123 -11.95 -4.68 10.59
CA HIS A 123 -13.24 -5.34 10.55
C HIS A 123 -13.13 -6.86 10.68
N TYR A 124 -12.09 -7.47 10.11
CA TYR A 124 -11.83 -8.89 10.31
C TYR A 124 -11.53 -9.23 11.78
N ASN A 125 -10.69 -8.43 12.45
CA ASN A 125 -10.38 -8.60 13.87
C ASN A 125 -11.63 -8.43 14.76
N ASN A 126 -12.51 -7.47 14.42
CA ASN A 126 -13.78 -7.27 15.11
C ASN A 126 -14.74 -8.46 14.87
N ALA A 127 -14.78 -8.98 13.65
CA ALA A 127 -15.53 -10.18 13.35
C ALA A 127 -15.04 -11.35 14.22
N ASP A 128 -13.73 -11.61 14.25
CA ASP A 128 -13.14 -12.68 15.09
C ASP A 128 -13.50 -12.52 16.57
N TYR A 129 -13.51 -11.28 17.08
CA TYR A 129 -14.00 -10.98 18.43
C TYR A 129 -15.47 -11.39 18.62
N PHE A 130 -16.39 -10.96 17.75
CA PHE A 130 -17.81 -11.32 17.86
C PHE A 130 -18.08 -12.81 17.65
N ALA A 131 -17.25 -13.47 16.84
CA ALA A 131 -17.29 -14.91 16.68
C ALA A 131 -16.98 -15.58 18.03
N SER A 132 -15.97 -15.09 18.77
CA SER A 132 -15.60 -15.62 20.09
C SER A 132 -16.68 -15.43 21.17
N THR A 133 -17.51 -14.39 21.04
CA THR A 133 -18.64 -14.11 21.95
C THR A 133 -19.97 -14.69 21.47
N TYR A 134 -19.98 -15.44 20.37
CA TYR A 134 -21.17 -16.03 19.74
C TYR A 134 -22.22 -15.00 19.29
N GLU A 135 -21.79 -13.77 18.99
CA GLU A 135 -22.64 -12.67 18.51
C GLU A 135 -22.76 -12.69 16.98
N LYS A 136 -23.52 -13.67 16.46
CA LYS A 136 -23.64 -13.93 15.02
C LYS A 136 -23.98 -12.69 14.18
N TYR A 137 -24.93 -11.86 14.63
CA TYR A 137 -25.35 -10.68 13.86
C TYR A 137 -24.23 -9.65 13.69
N ASN A 138 -23.46 -9.39 14.76
CA ASN A 138 -22.35 -8.46 14.72
C ASN A 138 -21.19 -9.02 13.88
N TRP A 139 -20.90 -10.32 14.01
CA TRP A 139 -19.94 -11.01 13.13
C TRP A 139 -20.29 -10.84 11.64
N GLU A 140 -21.54 -11.10 11.23
CA GLU A 140 -21.96 -10.96 9.83
C GLU A 140 -21.82 -9.52 9.32
N MET A 141 -22.10 -8.53 10.17
CA MET A 141 -21.97 -7.12 9.82
C MET A 141 -20.51 -6.72 9.59
N GLU A 142 -19.61 -7.16 10.47
CA GLU A 142 -18.17 -6.89 10.34
C GLU A 142 -17.59 -7.55 9.09
N ILE A 143 -17.92 -8.82 8.80
CA ILE A 143 -17.44 -9.49 7.58
C ILE A 143 -17.94 -8.79 6.31
N LYS A 144 -19.21 -8.35 6.26
CA LYS A 144 -19.72 -7.57 5.12
C LYS A 144 -18.99 -6.24 4.94
N THR A 145 -18.62 -5.60 6.04
CA THR A 145 -17.88 -4.34 6.01
C THR A 145 -16.43 -4.56 5.55
N ALA A 146 -15.79 -5.63 6.02
CA ALA A 146 -14.47 -6.08 5.56
C ALA A 146 -14.47 -6.38 4.06
N ASP A 147 -15.50 -7.08 3.55
CA ASP A 147 -15.64 -7.37 2.11
C ASP A 147 -15.81 -6.11 1.26
N SER A 148 -16.65 -5.16 1.71
CA SER A 148 -16.80 -3.86 1.05
C SER A 148 -15.48 -3.07 1.02
N ALA A 149 -14.74 -3.04 2.13
CA ALA A 149 -13.43 -2.41 2.20
C ALA A 149 -12.41 -3.10 1.28
N LEU A 150 -12.44 -4.43 1.18
CA LEU A 150 -11.56 -5.19 0.30
C LEU A 150 -11.86 -4.92 -1.18
N ALA A 151 -13.14 -4.82 -1.55
CA ALA A 151 -13.54 -4.43 -2.89
C ALA A 151 -13.03 -3.02 -3.24
N SER A 152 -13.14 -2.08 -2.30
CA SER A 152 -12.60 -0.72 -2.46
C SER A 152 -11.07 -0.72 -2.60
N ALA A 153 -10.37 -1.46 -1.73
CA ALA A 153 -8.91 -1.61 -1.79
C ALA A 153 -8.45 -2.14 -3.16
N ARG A 154 -9.11 -3.18 -3.68
CA ARG A 154 -8.81 -3.77 -5.00
C ARG A 154 -9.03 -2.79 -6.14
N ASN A 155 -10.13 -2.02 -6.12
CA ASN A 155 -10.41 -1.03 -7.15
C ASN A 155 -9.32 0.06 -7.19
N LYS A 156 -8.89 0.55 -6.02
CA LYS A 156 -7.80 1.52 -5.91
C LYS A 156 -6.46 0.94 -6.34
N LEU A 157 -6.17 -0.32 -5.99
CA LEU A 157 -4.95 -1.00 -6.44
C LEU A 157 -4.92 -1.15 -7.96
N ASN A 158 -6.05 -1.47 -8.59
CA ASN A 158 -6.15 -1.55 -10.04
C ASN A 158 -5.91 -0.18 -10.71
N SER A 159 -6.33 0.92 -10.09
CA SER A 159 -5.97 2.28 -10.54
C SER A 159 -4.45 2.47 -10.47
N ALA A 160 -3.83 2.13 -9.34
CA ALA A 160 -2.40 2.26 -9.13
C ALA A 160 -1.59 1.44 -10.14
N ILE A 161 -2.00 0.18 -10.41
CA ILE A 161 -1.44 -0.69 -11.44
C ILE A 161 -1.59 -0.07 -12.83
N THR A 162 -2.76 0.48 -13.14
CA THR A 162 -3.02 1.12 -14.44
C THR A 162 -2.10 2.32 -14.64
N ARG A 163 -1.91 3.14 -13.60
CA ARG A 163 -0.98 4.28 -13.64
C ARG A 163 0.45 3.83 -13.87
N LEU A 164 0.91 2.85 -13.09
CA LEU A 164 2.26 2.33 -13.16
C LEU A 164 2.56 1.68 -14.52
N ASN A 165 1.58 0.99 -15.11
CA ASN A 165 1.67 0.45 -16.46
C ASN A 165 1.61 1.52 -17.56
N GLY A 166 1.01 2.67 -17.28
CA GLY A 166 0.96 3.82 -18.18
C GLY A 166 2.25 4.65 -18.26
N ILE A 167 3.26 4.36 -17.42
CA ILE A 167 4.54 5.05 -17.47
C ILE A 167 5.26 4.75 -18.79
N ASN A 168 5.64 5.80 -19.51
CA ASN A 168 6.40 5.72 -20.75
C ASN A 168 7.87 5.43 -20.44
N MET A 169 8.27 4.16 -20.52
CA MET A 169 9.63 3.72 -20.20
C MET A 169 10.73 4.37 -21.07
N ASN A 170 10.40 4.96 -22.23
CA ASN A 170 11.36 5.69 -23.07
C ASN A 170 11.74 7.07 -22.47
N GLU A 171 10.87 7.60 -21.62
CA GLU A 171 11.06 8.86 -20.88
C GLU A 171 11.63 8.62 -19.49
N VAL A 172 11.86 7.37 -19.10
CA VAL A 172 12.45 7.00 -17.80
C VAL A 172 13.97 6.79 -17.96
N PRO A 173 14.81 7.44 -17.13
CA PRO A 173 16.24 7.18 -17.04
C PRO A 173 16.55 5.70 -16.79
N PHE A 174 17.63 5.18 -17.40
CA PHE A 174 17.91 3.73 -17.42
C PHE A 174 18.06 3.11 -16.02
N ASP A 175 18.70 3.84 -15.11
CA ASP A 175 18.89 3.48 -13.70
C ASP A 175 17.57 3.38 -12.90
N MET A 176 16.55 4.18 -13.24
CA MET A 176 15.23 4.12 -12.61
C MET A 176 14.28 3.05 -13.19
N GLN A 177 14.59 2.50 -14.37
CA GLN A 177 13.69 1.52 -15.02
C GLN A 177 13.54 0.22 -14.20
N GLY A 178 14.61 -0.16 -13.49
CA GLY A 178 14.62 -1.32 -12.61
C GLY A 178 13.62 -1.17 -11.45
N GLU A 179 13.57 0.01 -10.84
CA GLU A 179 12.67 0.34 -9.73
C GLU A 179 11.20 0.23 -10.17
N ILE A 180 10.84 0.88 -11.28
CA ILE A 180 9.46 0.82 -11.83
C ILE A 180 9.06 -0.61 -12.17
N THR A 181 9.99 -1.41 -12.70
CA THR A 181 9.75 -2.83 -12.97
C THR A 181 9.53 -3.62 -11.67
N GLY A 182 10.30 -3.34 -10.63
CA GLY A 182 10.12 -3.90 -9.29
C GLY A 182 8.76 -3.58 -8.70
N MET A 183 8.34 -2.32 -8.75
CA MET A 183 7.01 -1.87 -8.31
C MET A 183 5.90 -2.63 -9.06
N LYS A 184 6.02 -2.83 -10.39
CA LYS A 184 5.01 -3.55 -11.18
C LYS A 184 4.83 -4.98 -10.69
N VAL A 185 5.94 -5.65 -10.36
CA VAL A 185 5.92 -7.01 -9.79
C VAL A 185 5.25 -7.00 -8.42
N GLN A 186 5.61 -6.07 -7.54
CA GLN A 186 5.03 -5.95 -6.20
C GLN A 186 3.52 -5.70 -6.24
N TYR A 187 3.05 -4.75 -7.06
CA TYR A 187 1.63 -4.41 -7.16
C TYR A 187 0.82 -5.59 -7.73
N SER A 188 1.38 -6.30 -8.70
CA SER A 188 0.77 -7.52 -9.25
C SER A 188 0.68 -8.62 -8.19
N GLY A 189 1.71 -8.77 -7.36
CA GLY A 189 1.73 -9.68 -6.21
C GLY A 189 0.63 -9.35 -5.21
N LEU A 190 0.50 -8.07 -4.82
CA LEU A 190 -0.54 -7.60 -3.92
C LEU A 190 -1.94 -7.82 -4.50
N ASN A 191 -2.13 -7.57 -5.79
CA ASN A 191 -3.42 -7.78 -6.45
C ASN A 191 -3.85 -9.25 -6.42
N ARG A 192 -2.89 -10.17 -6.60
CA ARG A 192 -3.15 -11.61 -6.44
C ARG A 192 -3.56 -11.94 -5.00
N LEU A 193 -2.88 -11.38 -4.01
CA LEU A 193 -3.21 -11.59 -2.59
C LEU A 193 -4.63 -11.09 -2.26
N MET A 194 -4.97 -9.85 -2.63
CA MET A 194 -6.31 -9.30 -2.39
C MET A 194 -7.41 -10.07 -3.14
N THR A 195 -7.11 -10.60 -4.33
CA THR A 195 -8.06 -11.42 -5.08
C THR A 195 -8.30 -12.77 -4.40
N ASN A 196 -7.28 -13.40 -3.85
CA ASN A 196 -7.43 -14.63 -3.07
C ASN A 196 -8.25 -14.37 -1.80
N LEU A 197 -7.95 -13.30 -1.06
CA LEU A 197 -8.71 -12.92 0.14
C LEU A 197 -10.20 -12.68 -0.17
N ALA A 198 -10.51 -12.07 -1.31
CA ALA A 198 -11.89 -11.83 -1.71
C ALA A 198 -12.65 -13.14 -2.01
N ALA A 199 -11.97 -14.13 -2.61
CA ALA A 199 -12.57 -15.45 -2.80
C ALA A 199 -12.88 -16.13 -1.46
N GLU A 200 -11.99 -15.97 -0.47
CA GLU A 200 -12.18 -16.53 0.87
C GLU A 200 -13.36 -15.87 1.61
N PHE A 201 -13.53 -14.55 1.51
CA PHE A 201 -14.70 -13.85 2.07
C PHE A 201 -16.00 -14.29 1.42
N SER A 202 -16.02 -14.48 0.09
CA SER A 202 -17.20 -15.01 -0.60
C SER A 202 -17.56 -16.40 -0.08
N GLU A 203 -16.59 -17.31 0.08
CA GLU A 203 -16.83 -18.63 0.65
C GLU A 203 -17.36 -18.57 2.10
N ALA A 204 -16.88 -17.62 2.90
CA ALA A 204 -17.31 -17.45 4.28
C ALA A 204 -18.75 -16.94 4.42
N LEU A 205 -19.22 -16.11 3.47
CA LEU A 205 -20.56 -15.52 3.49
C LEU A 205 -21.65 -16.42 2.87
N ASP A 206 -21.28 -17.35 2.00
CA ASP A 206 -22.21 -18.27 1.33
C ASP A 206 -22.61 -19.49 2.19
N ASN A 207 -22.01 -19.69 3.37
CA ASN A 207 -22.22 -20.83 4.29
C ASN A 207 -22.95 -20.44 5.58
#